data_AF-A0A0H5QHD4-F1
#
_entry.id   AF-A0A0H5QHD4-F1
#
_cell.length_a   1.000
_cell.length_b   1.000
_cell.length_c   1.000
_cell.angle_alpha   90.00
_cell.angle_beta   90.00
_cell.angle_gamma   90.00
#
_symmetry.space_group_name_H-M   'P 1'
#
loop_
_entity.id
_entity.type
_entity.pdbx_description
1 polymer ?
#
loop_
_entity_poly.entity_id
_entity_poly.type
_entity_poly.pdbx_seq_one_letter_code
_entity_poly.pdbx_strand_id
1 'polypeptide(L)'
;MARSSPQFRSPLPDPGMSSSAALELFARHTLSSFREPASRHVIVIGAGISGLVAGQRLKAYGYKVTILEARDRCGGRICTEPNGVDLSSNYVDYVSHNPLLQLIRDFEIALDLLIPIKANSSISCPPSSSPLSLSWLNGGHTTIISRLSSALDIQYNTVVRSVNHQISQVVVGISSGQHLYCDAVVSTIPPPVLTSGLVLFQPPLSSTQMHGLAQVKMATLNNVIVEFPHVFWPIDGDVFTTSSGAQFHSLARTAKLPILIHSTSDPTFESVDVDRAVSIVMSHLASDFTGALPEPVSAIRTAWLADEFSFGAYPINSSLPVNGPMWWERTQIRSPLFFAGDACTRENQGNVQSAVSSGIVTSRLVHEFLGRSLMTLLAAPPPPLSVASNAASVLPLSLDSNSVSSPVPELSPSIFFQNSPTKFFPVSTPAPPSPPIIVSAAPPPSSTSSSLVAPAKFVDELPSDIFEPVDGYVSEASSRRHDPNLVHDRPHLSRAEKMIYKFIRHSVDKYETTLSTKQRKSIVRRATARVLAEWREKGSPDEYLNKGRKVRIINLVKKYAKQSSGPTG
;
A
#
# COMPACT_ATOMS: atom_id res chain seq x y z
N MET A 1 26.66 27.69 -43.99
CA MET A 1 27.54 26.49 -43.90
C MET A 1 27.11 25.67 -42.70
N ALA A 2 26.58 24.46 -42.90
CA ALA A 2 26.35 23.52 -41.82
C ALA A 2 27.66 22.79 -41.46
N ARG A 3 27.87 22.45 -40.19
CA ARG A 3 28.82 21.41 -39.78
C ARG A 3 28.02 20.27 -39.15
N SER A 4 28.29 19.05 -39.62
CA SER A 4 27.52 17.84 -39.33
C SER A 4 27.86 17.24 -37.98
N SER A 5 26.84 16.76 -37.26
CA SER A 5 26.98 15.94 -36.06
C SER A 5 27.54 14.54 -36.41
N PRO A 6 28.32 13.91 -35.52
CA PRO A 6 28.75 12.53 -35.72
C PRO A 6 27.56 11.57 -35.55
N GLN A 7 27.19 10.88 -36.62
CA GLN A 7 26.19 9.81 -36.57
C GLN A 7 26.80 8.56 -35.93
N PHE A 8 26.44 8.27 -34.68
CA PHE A 8 26.66 6.94 -34.12
C PHE A 8 25.71 5.95 -34.81
N ARG A 9 26.24 5.21 -35.80
CA ARG A 9 25.56 4.03 -36.33
C ARG A 9 25.61 2.92 -35.28
N SER A 10 24.48 2.23 -35.08
CA SER A 10 24.51 0.91 -34.48
C SER A 10 25.38 -0.04 -35.33
N PRO A 11 26.07 -1.03 -34.73
CA PRO A 11 26.69 -2.09 -35.49
C PRO A 11 25.60 -3.00 -36.05
N LEU A 12 25.04 -2.61 -37.20
CA LEU A 12 24.49 -3.59 -38.13
C LEU A 12 25.63 -4.57 -38.48
N PRO A 13 25.37 -5.89 -38.56
CA PRO A 13 26.39 -6.85 -38.94
C PRO A 13 26.98 -6.46 -40.30
N ASP A 14 28.30 -6.56 -40.41
CA ASP A 14 29.04 -6.24 -41.63
C ASP A 14 28.45 -7.03 -42.81
N PRO A 15 28.06 -6.42 -43.95
CA PRO A 15 27.48 -7.15 -45.07
C PRO A 15 28.39 -8.22 -45.68
N GLY A 16 29.68 -8.26 -45.33
CA GLY A 16 30.61 -9.37 -45.65
C GLY A 16 30.67 -10.51 -44.62
N MET A 17 29.95 -10.42 -43.50
CA MET A 17 30.01 -11.39 -42.41
C MET A 17 29.28 -12.69 -42.79
N SER A 18 29.97 -13.83 -42.72
CA SER A 18 29.35 -15.12 -43.05
C SER A 18 28.22 -15.45 -42.07
N SER A 19 27.19 -16.15 -42.56
CA SER A 19 26.06 -16.60 -41.74
C SER A 19 26.52 -17.44 -40.53
N SER A 20 27.60 -18.20 -40.68
CA SER A 20 28.28 -18.94 -39.61
C SER A 20 28.85 -18.03 -38.53
N ALA A 21 29.61 -17.00 -38.89
CA ALA A 21 30.19 -16.09 -37.91
C ALA A 21 29.11 -15.28 -37.16
N ALA A 22 28.05 -14.87 -37.85
CA ALA A 22 26.90 -14.20 -37.24
C ALA A 22 26.17 -15.15 -36.26
N LEU A 23 25.95 -16.41 -36.65
CA LEU A 23 25.40 -17.45 -35.77
C LEU A 23 26.30 -17.71 -34.56
N GLU A 24 27.63 -17.71 -34.73
CA GLU A 24 28.57 -17.99 -33.64
C GLU A 24 28.65 -16.85 -32.62
N LEU A 25 28.65 -15.60 -33.09
CA LEU A 25 28.60 -14.41 -32.22
C LEU A 25 27.26 -14.33 -31.48
N PHE A 26 26.16 -14.66 -32.17
CA PHE A 26 24.82 -14.77 -31.59
C PHE A 26 24.72 -15.94 -30.60
N ALA A 27 25.31 -17.11 -30.91
CA ALA A 27 25.36 -18.27 -30.03
C ALA A 27 26.21 -18.00 -28.79
N ARG A 28 27.35 -17.30 -28.90
CA ARG A 28 28.17 -16.89 -27.75
C ARG A 28 27.40 -15.92 -26.84
N HIS A 29 26.66 -14.96 -27.39
CA HIS A 29 25.72 -14.13 -26.62
C HIS A 29 24.61 -14.96 -25.97
N THR A 30 23.97 -15.86 -26.72
CA THR A 30 22.83 -16.66 -26.24
C THR A 30 23.26 -17.66 -25.17
N LEU A 31 24.41 -18.32 -25.32
CA LEU A 31 24.98 -19.23 -24.33
C LEU A 31 25.45 -18.48 -23.07
N SER A 32 25.94 -17.24 -23.19
CA SER A 32 26.20 -16.40 -22.00
C SER A 32 24.92 -16.04 -21.22
N SER A 33 23.75 -16.10 -21.86
CA SER A 33 22.46 -15.85 -21.21
C SER A 33 21.94 -17.05 -20.40
N PHE A 34 22.46 -18.26 -20.63
CA PHE A 34 22.22 -19.45 -19.80
C PHE A 34 23.08 -19.44 -18.53
N ARG A 35 22.84 -18.42 -17.70
CA ARG A 35 23.35 -18.33 -16.34
C ARG A 35 22.38 -19.00 -15.37
N GLU A 36 22.86 -20.02 -14.65
CA GLU A 36 22.22 -20.58 -13.45
C GLU A 36 21.75 -19.45 -12.52
N PRO A 37 20.61 -19.54 -11.81
CA PRO A 37 20.08 -18.46 -10.98
C PRO A 37 21.11 -17.88 -9.99
N ALA A 38 21.95 -18.74 -9.39
CA ALA A 38 23.05 -18.37 -8.50
C ALA A 38 24.11 -17.43 -9.11
N SER A 39 24.20 -17.36 -10.43
CA SER A 39 25.15 -16.52 -11.17
C SER A 39 24.54 -15.23 -11.74
N ARG A 40 23.23 -15.01 -11.55
CA ARG A 40 22.55 -13.75 -11.90
C ARG A 40 22.39 -12.85 -10.69
N HIS A 41 22.56 -11.55 -10.90
CA HIS A 41 22.58 -10.52 -9.89
C HIS A 41 21.38 -9.57 -10.07
N VAL A 42 20.61 -9.35 -9.01
CA VAL A 42 19.53 -8.36 -8.97
C VAL A 42 19.84 -7.28 -7.94
N ILE A 43 19.79 -6.02 -8.35
CA ILE A 43 19.92 -4.89 -7.43
C ILE A 43 18.51 -4.40 -7.04
N VAL A 44 18.26 -4.27 -5.75
CA VAL A 44 17.04 -3.64 -5.23
C VAL A 44 17.39 -2.25 -4.71
N ILE A 45 16.64 -1.23 -5.11
CA ILE A 45 16.86 0.16 -4.67
C ILE A 45 15.79 0.51 -3.64
N GLY A 46 16.22 0.78 -2.41
CA GLY A 46 15.40 0.99 -1.22
C GLY A 46 15.23 -0.28 -0.38
N ALA A 47 15.51 -0.16 0.93
CA ALA A 47 15.30 -1.16 1.97
C ALA A 47 14.02 -0.90 2.79
N GLY A 48 13.01 -0.28 2.16
CA GLY A 48 11.64 -0.31 2.65
C GLY A 48 11.03 -1.72 2.58
N ILE A 49 9.89 -1.95 3.23
CA ILE A 49 9.32 -3.31 3.35
C ILE A 49 9.06 -4.00 1.99
N SER A 50 8.69 -3.26 0.94
CA SER A 50 8.54 -3.77 -0.42
C SER A 50 9.87 -4.31 -0.99
N GLY A 51 10.96 -3.57 -0.80
CA GLY A 51 12.31 -3.94 -1.24
C GLY A 51 12.87 -5.13 -0.47
N LEU A 52 12.69 -5.16 0.85
CA LEU A 52 13.10 -6.29 1.69
C LEU A 52 12.35 -7.58 1.35
N VAL A 53 11.02 -7.51 1.17
CA VAL A 53 10.20 -8.66 0.74
C VAL A 53 10.58 -9.13 -0.67
N ALA A 54 10.83 -8.20 -1.61
CA ALA A 54 11.31 -8.56 -2.93
C ALA A 54 12.70 -9.25 -2.86
N GLY A 55 13.63 -8.68 -2.10
CA GLY A 55 14.98 -9.19 -1.92
C GLY A 55 15.04 -10.58 -1.30
N GLN A 56 14.29 -10.84 -0.22
CA GLN A 56 14.20 -12.18 0.38
C GLN A 56 13.69 -13.21 -0.63
N ARG A 57 12.66 -12.87 -1.40
CA ARG A 57 12.07 -13.79 -2.37
C ARG A 57 12.99 -14.05 -3.56
N LEU A 58 13.69 -13.03 -4.04
CA LEU A 58 14.71 -13.17 -5.08
C LEU A 58 15.89 -14.03 -4.63
N LYS A 59 16.36 -13.86 -3.39
CA LYS A 59 17.37 -14.72 -2.77
C LYS A 59 16.87 -16.16 -2.62
N ALA A 60 15.59 -16.37 -2.27
CA ALA A 60 14.96 -17.69 -2.21
C ALA A 60 14.77 -18.34 -3.59
N TYR A 61 14.67 -17.56 -4.68
CA TYR A 61 14.76 -18.04 -6.07
C TYR A 61 16.22 -18.34 -6.50
N GLY A 62 17.19 -18.19 -5.60
CA GLY A 62 18.60 -18.50 -5.83
C GLY A 62 19.41 -17.36 -6.43
N TYR A 63 18.86 -16.16 -6.64
CA TYR A 63 19.62 -15.04 -7.20
C TYR A 63 20.61 -14.43 -6.21
N LYS A 64 21.74 -13.91 -6.71
CA LYS A 64 22.52 -12.93 -5.95
C LYS A 64 21.69 -11.65 -5.84
N VAL A 65 21.53 -11.11 -4.63
CA VAL A 65 20.76 -9.89 -4.38
C VAL A 65 21.60 -8.94 -3.54
N THR A 66 21.71 -7.68 -3.97
CA THR A 66 22.24 -6.57 -3.18
C THR A 66 21.16 -5.49 -3.09
N ILE A 67 20.89 -4.97 -1.89
CA ILE A 67 19.95 -3.88 -1.65
C ILE A 67 20.73 -2.59 -1.37
N LEU A 68 20.38 -1.51 -2.05
CA LEU A 68 20.98 -0.18 -1.86
C LEU A 68 19.98 0.71 -1.15
N GLU A 69 20.27 1.14 0.08
CA GLU A 69 19.44 2.05 0.87
C GLU A 69 20.11 3.41 0.99
N ALA A 70 19.35 4.47 0.75
CA ALA A 70 19.84 5.84 0.79
C ALA A 70 20.21 6.27 2.21
N ARG A 71 19.46 5.80 3.23
CA ARG A 71 19.69 6.10 4.65
C ARG A 71 20.67 5.13 5.31
N ASP A 72 21.03 5.46 6.54
CA ASP A 72 21.73 4.61 7.51
C ASP A 72 20.89 3.43 8.05
N ARG A 73 19.56 3.48 7.86
CA ARG A 73 18.59 2.50 8.36
C ARG A 73 17.67 1.93 7.28
N CYS A 74 17.16 0.73 7.49
CA CYS A 74 16.08 0.13 6.69
C CYS A 74 14.68 0.58 7.18
N GLY A 75 13.62 0.08 6.51
CA GLY A 75 12.22 0.38 6.83
C GLY A 75 11.62 1.54 6.03
N GLY A 76 12.43 2.55 5.70
CA GLY A 76 11.99 3.73 4.93
C GLY A 76 10.96 4.54 5.72
N ARG A 77 9.70 4.56 5.24
CA ARG A 77 8.55 5.20 5.91
C ARG A 77 8.01 4.42 7.11
N ILE A 78 8.53 3.21 7.35
CA ILE A 78 8.48 2.55 8.66
C ILE A 78 9.73 2.97 9.44
N CYS A 79 9.55 3.46 10.66
CA CYS A 79 10.61 3.81 11.59
C CYS A 79 10.09 3.60 13.01
N THR A 80 10.88 2.98 13.88
CA THR A 80 10.51 2.73 15.28
C THR A 80 11.66 3.18 16.15
N GLU A 81 11.35 3.94 17.20
CA GLU A 81 12.33 4.44 18.16
C GLU A 81 12.90 3.32 19.03
N PRO A 82 14.07 3.53 19.68
CA PRO A 82 14.69 2.53 20.55
C PRO A 82 13.80 2.04 21.71
N ASN A 83 12.82 2.85 22.14
CA ASN A 83 11.82 2.50 23.15
C ASN A 83 10.65 1.67 22.59
N GLY A 84 10.66 1.31 21.31
CA GLY A 84 9.64 0.50 20.65
C GLY A 84 8.44 1.28 20.09
N VAL A 85 8.46 2.62 20.14
CA VAL A 85 7.38 3.45 19.57
C VAL A 85 7.53 3.58 18.05
N ASP A 86 6.53 3.11 17.32
CA ASP A 86 6.50 3.23 15.85
C ASP A 86 6.11 4.67 15.46
N LEU A 87 7.04 5.37 14.79
CA LEU A 87 6.85 6.72 14.27
C LEU A 87 5.91 6.75 13.04
N SER A 88 5.59 5.60 12.47
CA SER A 88 4.69 5.47 11.31
C SER A 88 3.24 5.22 11.75
N SER A 89 2.56 4.26 11.14
CA SER A 89 1.22 3.83 11.57
C SER A 89 1.33 2.39 12.06
N ASN A 90 1.24 2.16 13.37
CA ASN A 90 1.42 0.82 13.95
C ASN A 90 0.17 -0.09 13.83
N TYR A 91 -0.81 0.31 13.03
CA TYR A 91 -2.06 -0.41 12.86
C TYR A 91 -1.95 -1.49 11.79
N VAL A 92 -2.26 -2.73 12.19
CA VAL A 92 -2.41 -3.87 11.30
C VAL A 92 -3.89 -4.17 11.12
N ASP A 93 -4.38 -4.11 9.89
CA ASP A 93 -5.77 -4.43 9.57
C ASP A 93 -5.99 -5.94 9.45
N TYR A 94 -6.82 -6.49 10.35
CA TYR A 94 -7.14 -7.91 10.48
C TYR A 94 -8.23 -8.36 9.49
N VAL A 95 -8.06 -8.00 8.21
CA VAL A 95 -8.95 -8.41 7.12
C VAL A 95 -8.38 -9.64 6.40
N SER A 96 -9.28 -10.58 6.05
CA SER A 96 -8.96 -11.75 5.24
C SER A 96 -8.21 -11.34 3.96
N HIS A 97 -7.06 -11.98 3.72
CA HIS A 97 -6.11 -11.73 2.60
C HIS A 97 -5.09 -10.59 2.77
N ASN A 98 -4.89 -10.03 3.97
CA ASN A 98 -3.72 -9.17 4.24
C ASN A 98 -2.42 -10.02 4.30
N PRO A 99 -1.43 -9.86 3.39
CA PRO A 99 -0.18 -10.64 3.42
C PRO A 99 0.78 -10.23 4.53
N LEU A 100 0.63 -9.05 5.15
CA LEU A 100 1.39 -8.67 6.34
C LEU A 100 1.09 -9.64 7.51
N LEU A 101 -0.15 -10.12 7.62
CA LEU A 101 -0.53 -11.13 8.61
C LEU A 101 0.18 -12.48 8.39
N GLN A 102 0.67 -12.78 7.18
CA GLN A 102 1.48 -13.97 6.95
C GLN A 102 2.88 -13.76 7.54
N LEU A 103 3.54 -12.62 7.25
CA LEU A 103 4.84 -12.28 7.84
C LEU A 103 4.79 -12.23 9.38
N ILE A 104 3.73 -11.66 9.95
CA ILE A 104 3.50 -11.61 11.40
C ILE A 104 3.42 -13.03 12.00
N ARG A 105 2.75 -13.97 11.33
CA ARG A 105 2.72 -15.38 11.74
C ARG A 105 4.07 -16.06 11.58
N ASP A 106 4.72 -15.89 10.42
CA ASP A 106 5.98 -16.54 10.08
C ASP A 106 7.14 -16.09 10.99
N PHE A 107 7.04 -14.89 11.56
CA PHE A 107 7.99 -14.34 12.54
C PHE A 107 7.51 -14.40 13.99
N GLU A 108 6.37 -15.04 14.25
CA GLU A 108 5.76 -15.22 15.58
C GLU A 108 5.56 -13.92 16.38
N ILE A 109 5.22 -12.82 15.69
CA ILE A 109 5.05 -11.50 16.30
C ILE A 109 3.64 -11.36 16.89
N ALA A 110 3.56 -10.91 18.14
CA ALA A 110 2.29 -10.72 18.84
C ALA A 110 1.49 -9.52 18.28
N LEU A 111 0.17 -9.68 18.26
CA LEU A 111 -0.81 -8.64 17.95
C LEU A 111 -1.74 -8.46 19.15
N ASP A 112 -1.89 -7.22 19.60
CA ASP A 112 -2.92 -6.85 20.56
C ASP A 112 -4.14 -6.26 19.85
N LEU A 113 -5.35 -6.62 20.28
CA LEU A 113 -6.56 -5.96 19.76
C LEU A 113 -6.58 -4.50 20.21
N LEU A 114 -6.94 -3.59 19.29
CA LEU A 114 -7.14 -2.18 19.59
C LEU A 114 -8.47 -1.99 20.34
N ILE A 115 -8.45 -1.27 21.46
CA ILE A 115 -9.61 -1.03 22.33
C ILE A 115 -9.87 0.48 22.41
N PRO A 116 -11.01 1.02 21.95
CA PRO A 116 -11.35 2.43 22.16
C PRO A 116 -11.73 2.69 23.62
N ILE A 117 -11.37 3.87 24.15
CA ILE A 117 -11.55 4.26 25.57
C ILE A 117 -13.03 4.58 25.91
N LYS A 118 -13.92 4.77 24.93
CA LYS A 118 -15.38 4.81 25.11
C LYS A 118 -16.12 4.65 23.77
N ALA A 119 -17.43 4.38 23.84
CA ALA A 119 -18.29 4.20 22.66
C ALA A 119 -18.38 5.44 21.74
N ASN A 120 -18.11 6.64 22.26
CA ASN A 120 -18.10 7.89 21.49
C ASN A 120 -16.73 8.21 20.86
N SER A 121 -15.71 7.36 21.08
CA SER A 121 -14.37 7.53 20.51
C SER A 121 -14.34 7.02 19.07
N SER A 122 -14.45 7.91 18.09
CA SER A 122 -14.31 7.60 16.67
C SER A 122 -12.85 7.30 16.31
N ILE A 123 -12.44 6.03 16.34
CA ILE A 123 -11.11 5.62 15.84
C ILE A 123 -10.98 6.06 14.38
N SER A 124 -10.00 6.91 14.09
CA SER A 124 -9.62 7.20 12.71
C SER A 124 -8.93 5.96 12.14
N CYS A 125 -9.51 5.39 11.09
CA CYS A 125 -8.98 4.22 10.40
C CYS A 125 -8.74 4.56 8.93
N PRO A 126 -7.79 3.91 8.23
CA PRO A 126 -7.67 4.03 6.79
C PRO A 126 -9.01 3.74 6.10
N PRO A 127 -9.34 4.39 4.95
CA PRO A 127 -10.65 4.21 4.28
C PRO A 127 -10.98 2.76 3.88
N SER A 128 -9.98 1.88 3.82
CA SER A 128 -10.09 0.46 3.53
C SER A 128 -10.47 -0.42 4.73
N SER A 129 -10.41 0.11 5.95
CA SER A 129 -10.31 -0.65 7.20
C SER A 129 -11.50 -0.37 8.13
N SER A 130 -11.78 -1.30 9.05
CA SER A 130 -12.80 -1.10 10.08
C SER A 130 -12.13 -0.87 11.44
N PRO A 131 -12.64 0.01 12.31
CA PRO A 131 -12.16 0.14 13.68
C PRO A 131 -12.12 -1.20 14.44
N LEU A 132 -13.06 -2.10 14.16
CA LEU A 132 -13.18 -3.42 14.78
C LEU A 132 -12.23 -4.49 14.19
N SER A 133 -11.44 -4.16 13.16
CA SER A 133 -10.41 -5.04 12.60
C SER A 133 -8.98 -4.54 12.85
N LEU A 134 -8.78 -3.37 13.46
CA LEU A 134 -7.42 -2.89 13.76
C LEU A 134 -6.81 -3.64 14.95
N SER A 135 -5.58 -4.09 14.76
CA SER A 135 -4.71 -4.63 15.81
C SER A 135 -3.45 -3.77 15.92
N TRP A 136 -2.94 -3.64 17.14
CA TRP A 136 -1.65 -3.05 17.45
C TRP A 136 -0.55 -4.11 17.26
N LEU A 137 0.56 -3.74 16.61
CA LEU A 137 1.71 -4.63 16.43
C LEU A 137 2.74 -4.42 17.54
N ASN A 138 2.97 -5.45 18.34
CA ASN A 138 3.84 -5.37 19.49
C ASN A 138 5.31 -5.29 19.04
N GLY A 139 6.03 -4.28 19.54
CA GLY A 139 7.38 -3.95 19.08
C GLY A 139 7.45 -3.20 17.73
N GLY A 140 6.32 -2.71 17.22
CA GLY A 140 6.27 -1.89 16.01
C GLY A 140 6.55 -2.66 14.71
N HIS A 141 6.32 -2.01 13.57
CA HIS A 141 6.64 -2.61 12.26
C HIS A 141 8.14 -2.89 12.08
N THR A 142 9.02 -2.22 12.82
CA THR A 142 10.47 -2.49 12.78
C THR A 142 10.83 -3.91 13.24
N THR A 143 9.99 -4.57 14.03
CA THR A 143 10.16 -6.01 14.35
C THR A 143 10.07 -6.87 13.07
N ILE A 144 9.16 -6.54 12.14
CA ILE A 144 9.07 -7.20 10.83
C ILE A 144 10.27 -6.81 9.95
N ILE A 145 10.65 -5.52 9.94
CA ILE A 145 11.79 -5.01 9.15
C ILE A 145 13.10 -5.73 9.53
N SER A 146 13.40 -5.85 10.83
CA SER A 146 14.61 -6.51 11.32
C SER A 146 14.68 -8.00 10.98
N ARG A 147 13.55 -8.70 11.06
CA ARG A 147 13.44 -10.12 10.63
C ARG A 147 13.67 -10.25 9.13
N LEU A 148 13.08 -9.36 8.33
CA LEU A 148 13.26 -9.36 6.87
C LEU A 148 14.71 -9.04 6.45
N SER A 149 15.34 -8.05 7.09
CA SER A 149 16.69 -7.57 6.73
C SER A 149 17.82 -8.50 7.15
N SER A 150 17.64 -9.27 8.25
CA SER A 150 18.68 -10.11 8.87
C SER A 150 19.47 -11.03 7.93
N ALA A 151 18.86 -11.49 6.83
CA ALA A 151 19.45 -12.43 5.88
C ALA A 151 19.80 -11.81 4.52
N LEU A 152 19.85 -10.47 4.39
CA LEU A 152 20.05 -9.75 3.14
C LEU A 152 21.37 -8.96 3.12
N ASP A 153 21.98 -8.84 1.94
CA ASP A 153 23.08 -7.92 1.69
C ASP A 153 22.49 -6.53 1.45
N ILE A 154 22.66 -5.63 2.43
CA ILE A 154 22.11 -4.26 2.42
C ILE A 154 23.25 -3.28 2.59
N GLN A 155 23.42 -2.39 1.61
CA GLN A 155 24.37 -1.29 1.63
C GLN A 155 23.62 -0.02 2.00
N TYR A 156 23.82 0.42 3.25
CA TYR A 156 23.29 1.67 3.79
C TYR A 156 24.09 2.88 3.27
N ASN A 157 23.56 4.10 3.47
CA ASN A 157 24.15 5.37 3.04
C ASN A 157 24.52 5.42 1.53
N THR A 158 23.83 4.61 0.72
CA THR A 158 24.15 4.34 -0.67
C THR A 158 23.07 4.92 -1.58
N VAL A 159 23.13 6.23 -1.79
CA VAL A 159 22.16 6.95 -2.62
C VAL A 159 22.39 6.64 -4.10
N VAL A 160 21.44 5.96 -4.74
CA VAL A 160 21.45 5.77 -6.20
C VAL A 160 21.22 7.11 -6.90
N ARG A 161 22.02 7.40 -7.93
CA ARG A 161 21.94 8.63 -8.75
C ARG A 161 21.63 8.35 -10.22
N SER A 162 21.91 7.15 -10.72
CA SER A 162 21.53 6.77 -12.08
C SER A 162 21.22 5.27 -12.21
N VAL A 163 20.34 4.95 -13.17
CA VAL A 163 19.99 3.57 -13.54
C VAL A 163 19.97 3.47 -15.06
N ASN A 164 20.99 2.86 -15.65
CA ASN A 164 20.91 2.34 -17.01
C ASN A 164 20.18 0.98 -16.96
N HIS A 165 19.08 0.87 -17.70
CA HIS A 165 18.24 -0.33 -17.79
C HIS A 165 18.04 -0.82 -19.23
N GLN A 166 19.02 -0.58 -20.10
CA GLN A 166 19.12 -1.24 -21.39
C GLN A 166 19.40 -2.74 -21.19
N ILE A 167 18.69 -3.60 -21.93
CA ILE A 167 18.81 -5.08 -21.83
C ILE A 167 20.24 -5.57 -22.07
N SER A 168 21.02 -4.85 -22.88
CA SER A 168 22.42 -5.17 -23.17
C SER A 168 23.35 -5.00 -21.95
N GLN A 169 23.05 -4.09 -21.03
CA GLN A 169 23.85 -3.85 -19.83
C GLN A 169 23.06 -3.02 -18.80
N VAL A 170 22.75 -3.61 -17.65
CA VAL A 170 22.08 -2.91 -16.55
C VAL A 170 23.12 -2.40 -15.56
N VAL A 171 23.12 -1.08 -15.31
CA VAL A 171 24.13 -0.39 -14.50
C VAL A 171 23.46 0.56 -13.53
N VAL A 172 23.78 0.46 -12.24
CA VAL A 172 23.33 1.38 -11.20
C VAL A 172 24.51 2.25 -10.75
N GLY A 173 24.42 3.56 -10.96
CA GLY A 173 25.40 4.53 -10.47
C GLY A 173 24.99 5.09 -9.10
N ILE A 174 25.92 5.11 -8.15
CA ILE A 174 25.68 5.58 -6.77
C ILE A 174 26.44 6.88 -6.48
N SER A 175 26.08 7.56 -5.37
CA SER A 175 26.60 8.87 -4.97
C SER A 175 28.12 8.95 -4.79
N SER A 176 28.80 7.82 -4.54
CA SER A 176 30.27 7.76 -4.50
C SER A 176 30.95 7.83 -5.87
N GLY A 177 30.18 7.82 -6.97
CA GLY A 177 30.68 7.72 -8.34
C GLY A 177 30.93 6.27 -8.81
N GLN A 178 30.72 5.27 -7.95
CA GLN A 178 30.82 3.86 -8.33
C GLN A 178 29.65 3.43 -9.22
N HIS A 179 29.94 2.52 -10.16
CA HIS A 179 28.95 1.84 -11.00
C HIS A 179 28.86 0.35 -10.64
N LEU A 180 27.64 -0.13 -10.44
CA LEU A 180 27.32 -1.51 -10.06
C LEU A 180 26.57 -2.21 -11.21
N TYR A 181 27.03 -3.40 -11.60
CA TYR A 181 26.47 -4.16 -12.72
C TYR A 181 25.55 -5.29 -12.24
N CYS A 182 24.45 -5.50 -12.96
CA CYS A 182 23.43 -6.51 -12.63
C CYS A 182 22.68 -7.01 -13.88
N ASP A 183 21.81 -8.00 -13.71
CA ASP A 183 20.93 -8.55 -14.74
C ASP A 183 19.52 -7.93 -14.68
N ALA A 184 19.09 -7.44 -13.51
CA ALA A 184 17.84 -6.71 -13.30
C ALA A 184 17.91 -5.73 -12.12
N VAL A 185 17.04 -4.72 -12.13
CA VAL A 185 16.87 -3.71 -11.06
C VAL A 185 15.41 -3.66 -10.60
N VAL A 186 15.19 -3.72 -9.28
CA VAL A 186 13.89 -3.44 -8.66
C VAL A 186 13.97 -2.08 -7.95
N SER A 187 13.32 -1.07 -8.51
CA SER A 187 13.16 0.23 -7.85
C SER A 187 12.01 0.19 -6.86
N THR A 188 12.28 0.53 -5.60
CA THR A 188 11.23 0.79 -4.58
C THR A 188 11.20 2.24 -4.11
N ILE A 189 11.82 3.12 -4.89
CA ILE A 189 11.85 4.57 -4.70
C ILE A 189 10.42 5.13 -4.74
N PRO A 190 10.00 5.98 -3.78
CA PRO A 190 8.69 6.61 -3.80
C PRO A 190 8.43 7.43 -5.08
N PRO A 191 7.18 7.46 -5.60
CA PRO A 191 6.80 8.24 -6.79
C PRO A 191 7.29 9.70 -6.84
N PRO A 192 7.15 10.54 -5.78
CA PRO A 192 7.64 11.91 -5.84
C PRO A 192 9.17 11.99 -6.01
N VAL A 193 9.91 11.06 -5.40
CA VAL A 193 11.37 10.97 -5.53
C VAL A 193 11.74 10.54 -6.96
N LEU A 194 10.99 9.63 -7.59
CA LEU A 194 11.17 9.29 -9.02
C LEU A 194 10.96 10.51 -9.94
N THR A 195 10.04 11.42 -9.62
CA THR A 195 9.78 12.63 -10.40
C THR A 195 10.68 13.83 -10.06
N SER A 196 11.40 13.78 -8.92
CA SER A 196 12.25 14.89 -8.43
C SER A 196 13.48 15.20 -9.28
N GLY A 197 13.89 14.28 -10.16
CA GLY A 197 15.17 14.34 -10.88
C GLY A 197 16.40 13.88 -10.08
N LEU A 198 16.24 13.45 -8.82
CA LEU A 198 17.35 12.94 -7.99
C LEU A 198 17.99 11.65 -8.52
N VAL A 199 17.29 10.90 -9.39
CA VAL A 199 17.75 9.66 -10.04
C VAL A 199 17.52 9.73 -11.55
N LEU A 200 18.60 9.59 -12.32
CA LEU A 200 18.55 9.61 -13.79
C LEU A 200 18.36 8.21 -14.38
N PHE A 201 17.23 7.97 -15.05
CA PHE A 201 16.97 6.73 -15.79
C PHE A 201 17.46 6.82 -17.24
N GLN A 202 18.13 5.76 -17.72
CA GLN A 202 18.65 5.64 -19.09
C GLN A 202 18.24 4.29 -19.70
N PRO A 203 17.42 4.24 -20.76
CA PRO A 203 16.68 5.36 -21.35
C PRO A 203 15.75 6.05 -20.33
N PRO A 204 15.30 7.29 -20.59
CA PRO A 204 14.33 7.94 -19.70
C PRO A 204 13.04 7.13 -19.54
N LEU A 205 12.38 7.27 -18.38
CA LEU A 205 11.04 6.74 -18.18
C LEU A 205 10.09 7.31 -19.25
N SER A 206 9.24 6.47 -19.82
CA SER A 206 8.40 6.88 -20.95
C SER A 206 7.37 7.95 -20.54
N SER A 207 6.91 8.75 -21.51
CA SER A 207 5.94 9.83 -21.27
C SER A 207 4.65 9.35 -20.57
N THR A 208 4.17 8.14 -20.88
CA THR A 208 3.04 7.51 -20.17
C THR A 208 3.33 7.28 -18.69
N GLN A 209 4.56 6.88 -18.35
CA GLN A 209 4.96 6.64 -16.95
C GLN A 209 5.14 7.95 -16.20
N MET A 210 5.81 8.93 -16.80
CA MET A 210 5.97 10.26 -16.20
C MET A 210 4.62 10.94 -15.98
N HIS A 211 3.69 10.85 -16.94
CA HIS A 211 2.33 11.35 -16.76
C HIS A 211 1.58 10.63 -15.64
N GLY A 212 1.67 9.29 -15.56
CA GLY A 212 1.02 8.51 -14.50
C GLY A 212 1.63 8.72 -13.11
N LEU A 213 2.94 8.92 -13.01
CA LEU A 213 3.65 9.30 -11.78
C LEU A 213 3.22 10.68 -11.30
N ALA A 214 3.08 11.66 -12.20
CA ALA A 214 2.63 13.01 -11.87
C ALA A 214 1.20 13.08 -11.33
N GLN A 215 0.37 12.03 -11.50
CA GLN A 215 -0.94 11.91 -10.86
C GLN A 215 -0.87 11.33 -9.44
N VAL A 216 0.26 10.76 -9.00
CA VAL A 216 0.38 10.20 -7.66
C VAL A 216 0.60 11.32 -6.65
N LYS A 217 -0.46 11.70 -5.93
CA LYS A 217 -0.40 12.65 -4.82
C LYS A 217 -0.01 11.93 -3.54
N MET A 218 0.85 12.55 -2.73
CA MET A 218 1.22 12.05 -1.41
C MET A 218 0.42 12.79 -0.32
N ALA A 219 0.05 12.07 0.73
CA ALA A 219 -0.55 12.58 1.95
C ALA A 219 0.52 13.06 2.93
N THR A 220 0.15 14.07 3.70
CA THR A 220 0.75 14.43 4.98
C THR A 220 0.11 13.57 6.09
N LEU A 221 0.96 13.01 6.96
CA LEU A 221 0.54 12.36 8.21
C LEU A 221 1.70 12.53 9.19
N ASN A 222 1.48 13.36 10.20
CA ASN A 222 2.46 13.72 11.19
C ASN A 222 2.03 13.22 12.56
N ASN A 223 2.93 12.51 13.22
CA ASN A 223 2.77 12.05 14.59
C ASN A 223 3.54 12.99 15.51
N VAL A 224 2.86 13.48 16.54
CA VAL A 224 3.47 14.10 17.71
C VAL A 224 3.36 13.09 18.85
N ILE A 225 4.49 12.51 19.21
CA ILE A 225 4.64 11.48 20.24
C ILE A 225 5.17 12.20 21.48
N VAL A 226 4.47 12.06 22.60
CA VAL A 226 4.78 12.77 23.84
C VAL A 226 4.83 11.78 24.99
N GLU A 227 5.97 11.72 25.66
CA GLU A 227 6.20 10.93 26.87
C GLU A 227 5.94 11.80 28.11
N PHE A 228 5.26 11.22 29.10
CA PHE A 228 4.89 11.87 30.35
C PHE A 228 5.50 11.13 31.55
N PRO A 229 5.70 11.78 32.70
CA PRO A 229 6.29 11.14 33.88
C PRO A 229 5.40 10.03 34.48
N HIS A 230 4.09 10.07 34.21
CA HIS A 230 3.12 9.05 34.57
C HIS A 230 1.87 9.15 33.69
N VAL A 231 1.06 8.10 33.68
CA VAL A 231 -0.23 8.07 32.99
C VAL A 231 -1.28 8.82 33.81
N PHE A 232 -1.83 9.90 33.26
CA PHE A 232 -2.91 10.69 33.87
C PHE A 232 -4.25 10.57 33.12
N TRP A 233 -4.28 9.87 31.99
CA TRP A 233 -5.45 9.61 31.15
C TRP A 233 -6.03 8.19 31.39
N PRO A 234 -7.23 7.86 30.87
CA PRO A 234 -7.83 6.55 31.06
C PRO A 234 -7.01 5.40 30.45
N ILE A 235 -6.96 4.26 31.15
CA ILE A 235 -6.18 3.06 30.79
C ILE A 235 -7.05 1.88 30.34
N ASP A 236 -8.37 2.07 30.27
CA ASP A 236 -9.36 1.08 29.83
C ASP A 236 -9.37 0.87 28.30
N GLY A 237 -8.54 1.61 27.56
CA GLY A 237 -8.27 1.41 26.15
C GLY A 237 -7.03 2.16 25.65
N ASP A 238 -6.93 2.25 24.33
CA ASP A 238 -5.77 2.74 23.58
C ASP A 238 -6.06 3.97 22.72
N VAL A 239 -7.34 4.35 22.50
CA VAL A 239 -7.68 5.50 21.65
C VAL A 239 -8.79 6.32 22.28
N PHE A 240 -8.56 7.63 22.41
CA PHE A 240 -9.56 8.61 22.80
C PHE A 240 -9.52 9.84 21.87
N THR A 241 -10.58 10.64 21.93
CA THR A 241 -10.70 11.91 21.21
C THR A 241 -11.11 12.96 22.24
N THR A 242 -10.42 14.09 22.28
CA THR A 242 -10.74 15.19 23.23
C THR A 242 -11.90 16.05 22.73
N SER A 243 -12.43 16.93 23.58
CA SER A 243 -13.47 17.91 23.22
C SER A 243 -13.05 18.88 22.11
N SER A 244 -11.73 19.09 21.91
CA SER A 244 -11.22 19.85 20.75
C SER A 244 -11.23 19.04 19.44
N GLY A 245 -11.71 17.79 19.45
CA GLY A 245 -11.72 16.88 18.31
C GLY A 245 -10.38 16.20 18.02
N ALA A 246 -9.34 16.42 18.84
CA ALA A 246 -8.02 15.84 18.64
C ALA A 246 -8.00 14.37 19.08
N GLN A 247 -7.55 13.48 18.20
CA GLN A 247 -7.38 12.07 18.52
C GLN A 247 -6.01 11.80 19.15
N PHE A 248 -6.01 10.95 20.17
CA PHE A 248 -4.83 10.45 20.85
C PHE A 248 -4.83 8.92 20.91
N HIS A 249 -3.69 8.32 20.59
CA HIS A 249 -3.41 6.92 20.84
C HIS A 249 -2.53 6.78 22.10
N SER A 250 -2.84 5.83 22.97
CA SER A 250 -2.25 5.60 24.29
C SER A 250 -1.47 4.29 24.31
N LEU A 251 -0.18 4.37 24.65
CA LEU A 251 0.69 3.20 24.80
C LEU A 251 0.67 2.58 26.21
N ALA A 252 -0.14 3.14 27.12
CA ALA A 252 -0.21 2.72 28.52
C ALA A 252 -0.68 1.26 28.67
N ARG A 253 -1.62 0.81 27.82
CA ARG A 253 -2.15 -0.56 27.89
C ARG A 253 -1.31 -1.55 27.06
N THR A 254 -0.97 -1.21 25.82
CA THR A 254 -0.28 -2.08 24.86
C THR A 254 1.22 -2.23 25.15
N ALA A 255 1.95 -1.12 25.32
CA ALA A 255 3.41 -1.14 25.54
C ALA A 255 3.83 -0.92 27.00
N LYS A 256 2.89 -0.58 27.90
CA LYS A 256 3.15 -0.16 29.29
C LYS A 256 3.99 1.11 29.40
N LEU A 257 3.90 2.00 28.41
CA LEU A 257 4.63 3.26 28.35
C LEU A 257 3.69 4.45 28.63
N PRO A 258 4.12 5.47 29.39
CA PRO A 258 3.36 6.70 29.63
C PRO A 258 3.46 7.63 28.42
N ILE A 259 3.07 7.14 27.24
CA ILE A 259 3.21 7.84 25.96
C ILE A 259 1.85 8.00 25.29
N LEU A 260 1.61 9.22 24.80
CA LEU A 260 0.52 9.57 23.89
C LEU A 260 1.05 9.88 22.50
N ILE A 261 0.31 9.45 21.48
CA ILE A 261 0.58 9.77 20.06
C ILE A 261 -0.61 10.56 19.52
N HIS A 262 -0.38 11.79 19.10
CA HIS A 262 -1.34 12.58 18.32
C HIS A 262 -0.99 12.49 16.83
N SER A 263 -1.91 11.96 16.02
CA SER A 263 -1.74 11.86 14.56
C SER A 263 -2.58 12.93 13.86
N THR A 264 -1.97 13.70 12.97
CA THR A 264 -2.64 14.75 12.19
C THR A 264 -2.18 14.77 10.73
N SER A 265 -3.08 15.08 9.80
CA SER A 265 -2.74 15.33 8.39
C SER A 265 -2.51 16.82 8.09
N ASP A 266 -2.53 17.69 9.09
CA ASP A 266 -2.27 19.12 8.93
C ASP A 266 -0.82 19.35 8.41
N PRO A 267 -0.63 19.98 7.22
CA PRO A 267 0.69 20.24 6.66
C PRO A 267 1.51 21.27 7.46
N THR A 268 0.91 22.06 8.36
CA THR A 268 1.67 22.96 9.24
C THR A 268 2.61 22.19 10.17
N PHE A 269 2.27 20.94 10.50
CA PHE A 269 3.13 20.07 11.30
C PHE A 269 4.40 19.61 10.59
N GLU A 270 4.55 19.84 9.27
CA GLU A 270 5.80 19.59 8.56
C GLU A 270 6.86 20.67 8.86
N SER A 271 6.46 21.91 9.17
CA SER A 271 7.38 23.06 9.30
C SER A 271 7.56 23.62 10.72
N VAL A 272 6.64 23.38 11.66
CA VAL A 272 6.81 23.79 13.07
C VAL A 272 7.89 22.95 13.78
N ASP A 273 8.54 23.54 14.78
CA ASP A 273 9.43 22.80 15.69
C ASP A 273 8.67 21.86 16.65
N VAL A 274 9.42 21.06 17.41
CA VAL A 274 8.87 20.08 18.35
C VAL A 274 8.15 20.78 19.50
N ASP A 275 8.72 21.84 20.06
CA ASP A 275 8.16 22.56 21.22
C ASP A 275 6.80 23.19 20.89
N ARG A 276 6.66 23.73 19.66
CA ARG A 276 5.40 24.25 19.16
C ARG A 276 4.38 23.14 18.90
N ALA A 277 4.81 22.00 18.35
CA ALA A 277 3.94 20.84 18.17
C ALA A 277 3.42 20.27 19.50
N VAL A 278 4.30 20.18 20.51
CA VAL A 278 3.96 19.81 21.90
C VAL A 278 3.00 20.82 22.51
N SER A 279 3.24 22.11 22.34
CA SER A 279 2.33 23.17 22.83
C SER A 279 0.91 23.02 22.28
N ILE A 280 0.77 22.62 21.00
CA ILE A 280 -0.55 22.36 20.40
C ILE A 280 -1.19 21.11 21.03
N VAL A 281 -0.44 20.01 21.15
CA VAL A 281 -0.89 18.78 21.83
C VAL A 281 -1.35 19.05 23.26
N MET A 282 -0.58 19.79 24.05
CA MET A 282 -0.93 20.11 25.43
C MET A 282 -2.21 20.97 25.50
N SER A 283 -2.43 21.87 24.54
CA SER A 283 -3.68 22.65 24.47
C SER A 283 -4.91 21.80 24.13
N HIS A 284 -4.74 20.73 23.34
CA HIS A 284 -5.79 19.74 23.09
C HIS A 284 -6.09 18.85 24.30
N LEU A 285 -5.10 18.52 25.11
CA LEU A 285 -5.29 17.75 26.34
C LEU A 285 -5.96 18.60 27.44
N ALA A 286 -5.60 19.88 27.52
CA ALA A 286 -6.15 20.83 28.50
C ALA A 286 -7.65 21.12 28.32
N SER A 287 -8.30 20.71 27.21
CA SER A 287 -9.76 20.85 27.07
C SER A 287 -10.56 19.87 27.94
N ASP A 288 -9.95 18.75 28.31
CA ASP A 288 -10.65 17.59 28.91
C ASP A 288 -10.10 17.18 30.28
N PHE A 289 -8.79 17.36 30.49
CA PHE A 289 -8.12 16.99 31.73
C PHE A 289 -8.03 18.19 32.67
N THR A 290 -8.92 18.24 33.66
CA THR A 290 -9.02 19.35 34.63
C THR A 290 -7.94 19.24 35.71
N GLY A 291 -6.89 20.04 35.56
CA GLY A 291 -5.79 20.15 36.52
C GLY A 291 -4.53 20.73 35.89
N ALA A 292 -3.44 20.80 36.67
CA ALA A 292 -2.12 21.02 36.09
C ALA A 292 -1.70 19.72 35.38
N LEU A 293 -1.64 19.76 34.04
CA LEU A 293 -1.07 18.67 33.26
C LEU A 293 0.42 18.48 33.64
N PRO A 294 0.91 17.24 33.72
CA PRO A 294 2.33 17.01 33.94
C PRO A 294 3.14 17.47 32.71
N GLU A 295 4.27 18.12 32.95
CA GLU A 295 5.20 18.48 31.88
C GLU A 295 5.72 17.23 31.15
N PRO A 296 5.80 17.26 29.80
CA PRO A 296 6.41 16.19 29.02
C PRO A 296 7.87 15.90 29.42
N VAL A 297 8.23 14.62 29.43
CA VAL A 297 9.60 14.14 29.65
C VAL A 297 10.40 14.19 28.35
N SER A 298 9.77 13.77 27.25
CA SER A 298 10.36 13.77 25.91
C SER A 298 9.26 13.90 24.85
N ALA A 299 9.62 14.38 23.66
CA ALA A 299 8.70 14.46 22.54
C ALA A 299 9.40 14.29 21.19
N ILE A 300 8.69 13.70 20.23
CA ILE A 300 9.14 13.51 18.85
C ILE A 300 8.01 13.96 17.91
N ARG A 301 8.37 14.68 16.85
CA ARG A 301 7.46 15.09 15.77
C ARG A 301 8.00 14.58 14.43
N THR A 302 7.22 13.81 13.70
CA THR A 302 7.58 13.40 12.32
C THR A 302 7.28 14.50 11.31
N ALA A 303 8.01 14.53 10.20
CA ALA A 303 7.76 15.41 9.05
C ALA A 303 8.09 14.67 7.75
N TRP A 304 7.17 13.79 7.30
CA TRP A 304 7.45 12.90 6.16
C TRP A 304 7.44 13.62 4.80
N LEU A 305 6.81 14.80 4.68
CA LEU A 305 6.86 15.61 3.46
C LEU A 305 8.22 16.26 3.26
N ALA A 306 8.90 16.60 4.36
CA ALA A 306 10.23 17.21 4.35
C ALA A 306 11.39 16.19 4.12
N ASP A 307 11.16 14.89 4.33
CA ASP A 307 12.15 13.83 4.09
C ASP A 307 12.45 13.68 2.59
N GLU A 308 13.71 13.91 2.20
CA GLU A 308 14.18 13.96 0.80
C GLU A 308 14.08 12.60 0.04
N PHE A 309 13.92 11.51 0.77
CA PHE A 309 13.80 10.16 0.22
C PHE A 309 12.36 9.60 0.37
N SER A 310 11.38 10.46 0.70
CA SER A 310 9.96 10.11 0.88
C SER A 310 9.02 11.08 0.20
N PHE A 311 9.19 12.39 0.45
CA PHE A 311 8.27 13.47 0.05
C PHE A 311 6.79 13.14 0.32
N GLY A 312 6.49 12.66 1.52
CA GLY A 312 5.15 12.42 2.05
C GLY A 312 4.99 11.04 2.69
N ALA A 313 3.91 10.88 3.47
CA ALA A 313 3.66 9.68 4.27
C ALA A 313 3.10 8.51 3.43
N TYR A 314 2.13 8.74 2.56
CA TYR A 314 1.55 7.68 1.71
C TYR A 314 0.84 8.23 0.45
N PRO A 315 0.79 7.47 -0.66
CA PRO A 315 0.02 7.84 -1.87
C PRO A 315 -1.49 7.87 -1.62
N ILE A 316 -2.17 8.87 -2.18
CA ILE A 316 -3.62 9.04 -2.15
C ILE A 316 -4.23 8.58 -3.49
N ASN A 317 -5.19 7.67 -3.44
CA ASN A 317 -5.82 7.03 -4.60
C ASN A 317 -6.74 7.96 -5.44
N SER A 318 -6.92 9.22 -5.06
CA SER A 318 -7.95 10.12 -5.62
C SER A 318 -7.71 10.60 -7.05
N SER A 319 -6.55 10.28 -7.64
CA SER A 319 -6.11 10.78 -8.95
C SER A 319 -5.69 9.65 -9.92
N LEU A 320 -5.93 8.38 -9.57
CA LEU A 320 -5.52 7.24 -10.38
C LEU A 320 -6.64 6.72 -11.31
N PRO A 321 -6.30 6.23 -12.52
CA PRO A 321 -7.29 5.76 -13.49
C PRO A 321 -7.95 4.45 -13.03
N VAL A 322 -9.26 4.51 -12.76
CA VAL A 322 -10.08 3.34 -12.40
C VAL A 322 -10.02 2.25 -13.47
N ASN A 323 -10.08 2.66 -14.75
CA ASN A 323 -9.97 1.78 -15.92
C ASN A 323 -8.84 2.28 -16.82
N GLY A 324 -7.67 1.65 -16.75
CA GLY A 324 -6.50 2.01 -17.55
C GLY A 324 -5.22 1.36 -17.01
N PRO A 325 -4.13 1.30 -17.79
CA PRO A 325 -2.85 0.76 -17.34
C PRO A 325 -2.21 1.67 -16.29
N MET A 326 -1.63 1.09 -15.24
CA MET A 326 -0.91 1.84 -14.21
C MET A 326 0.50 2.22 -14.66
N TRP A 327 1.10 3.22 -14.02
CA TRP A 327 2.40 3.77 -14.42
C TRP A 327 3.56 2.75 -14.36
N TRP A 328 3.46 1.72 -13.52
CA TRP A 328 4.50 0.68 -13.38
C TRP A 328 4.30 -0.53 -14.32
N GLU A 329 3.06 -0.84 -14.71
CA GLU A 329 2.68 -2.12 -15.34
C GLU A 329 3.42 -2.38 -16.65
N ARG A 330 3.62 -1.35 -17.48
CA ARG A 330 4.27 -1.49 -18.80
C ARG A 330 5.75 -1.87 -18.69
N THR A 331 6.46 -1.37 -17.68
CA THR A 331 7.89 -1.66 -17.47
C THR A 331 8.15 -3.10 -17.07
N GLN A 332 7.30 -3.66 -16.18
CA GLN A 332 7.48 -4.99 -15.59
C GLN A 332 7.38 -6.17 -16.60
N ILE A 333 7.03 -5.93 -17.86
CA ILE A 333 6.78 -6.99 -18.86
C ILE A 333 7.95 -7.17 -19.85
N ARG A 334 8.74 -6.11 -20.11
CA ARG A 334 9.77 -6.09 -21.17
C ARG A 334 11.06 -5.32 -20.83
N SER A 335 11.21 -4.82 -19.60
CA SER A 335 12.43 -4.13 -19.16
C SER A 335 13.11 -4.90 -18.02
N PRO A 336 14.45 -4.83 -17.88
CA PRO A 336 15.12 -5.26 -16.66
C PRO A 336 14.87 -4.31 -15.48
N LEU A 337 14.18 -3.18 -15.69
CA LEU A 337 13.72 -2.27 -14.63
C LEU A 337 12.29 -2.61 -14.21
N PHE A 338 12.13 -2.92 -12.92
CA PHE A 338 10.87 -3.19 -12.26
C PHE A 338 10.61 -2.18 -11.16
N PHE A 339 9.33 -2.00 -10.79
CA PHE A 339 8.93 -1.14 -9.67
C PHE A 339 8.11 -1.94 -8.65
N ALA A 340 8.31 -1.65 -7.36
CA ALA A 340 7.48 -2.12 -6.25
C ALA A 340 7.32 -1.02 -5.20
N GLY A 341 6.30 -1.14 -4.34
CA GLY A 341 5.91 -0.11 -3.38
C GLY A 341 4.40 -0.10 -3.13
N ASP A 342 3.99 0.60 -2.09
CA ASP A 342 2.57 0.89 -1.79
C ASP A 342 1.86 1.67 -2.90
N ALA A 343 2.59 2.46 -3.67
CA ALA A 343 2.12 3.12 -4.89
C ALA A 343 2.09 2.23 -6.15
N CYS A 344 2.49 0.95 -6.05
CA CYS A 344 2.54 -0.02 -7.14
C CYS A 344 1.47 -1.13 -7.01
N THR A 345 0.35 -0.84 -6.33
CA THR A 345 -0.86 -1.67 -6.32
C THR A 345 -2.07 -0.88 -6.80
N ARG A 346 -3.10 -1.55 -7.32
CA ARG A 346 -4.39 -0.89 -7.65
C ARG A 346 -5.30 -0.75 -6.43
N GLU A 347 -5.23 -1.70 -5.51
CA GLU A 347 -6.03 -1.76 -4.30
C GLU A 347 -5.19 -1.37 -3.07
N ASN A 348 -5.84 -0.72 -2.10
CA ASN A 348 -5.29 -0.38 -0.78
C ASN A 348 -3.90 0.28 -0.81
N GLN A 349 -3.71 1.23 -1.73
CA GLN A 349 -2.50 2.06 -1.77
C GLN A 349 -2.27 2.78 -0.44
N GLY A 350 -1.00 2.96 -0.09
CA GLY A 350 -0.58 3.70 1.10
C GLY A 350 -0.48 2.90 2.40
N ASN A 351 -0.96 1.66 2.41
CA ASN A 351 -0.84 0.78 3.59
C ASN A 351 0.38 -0.14 3.48
N VAL A 352 0.95 -0.55 4.62
CA VAL A 352 2.08 -1.50 4.67
C VAL A 352 1.80 -2.80 3.90
N GLN A 353 0.55 -3.28 3.90
CA GLN A 353 0.12 -4.48 3.18
C GLN A 353 0.26 -4.40 1.64
N SER A 354 0.11 -3.23 1.02
CA SER A 354 0.31 -3.07 -0.43
C SER A 354 1.79 -2.98 -0.80
N ALA A 355 2.63 -2.43 0.07
CA ALA A 355 4.09 -2.53 -0.07
C ALA A 355 4.57 -4.00 0.00
N VAL A 356 4.07 -4.81 0.94
CA VAL A 356 4.34 -6.26 0.98
C VAL A 356 3.85 -6.95 -0.29
N SER A 357 2.60 -6.68 -0.71
CA SER A 357 1.98 -7.29 -1.89
C SER A 357 2.78 -7.03 -3.18
N SER A 358 3.18 -5.78 -3.42
CA SER A 358 3.95 -5.40 -4.60
C SER A 358 5.36 -6.00 -4.60
N GLY A 359 6.01 -6.13 -3.44
CA GLY A 359 7.28 -6.86 -3.31
C GLY A 359 7.15 -8.33 -3.71
N ILE A 360 6.08 -9.01 -3.25
CA ILE A 360 5.77 -10.41 -3.62
C ILE A 360 5.56 -10.53 -5.14
N VAL A 361 4.68 -9.69 -5.72
CA VAL A 361 4.36 -9.73 -7.15
C VAL A 361 5.60 -9.43 -7.99
N THR A 362 6.34 -8.38 -7.66
CA THR A 362 7.51 -7.95 -8.45
C THR A 362 8.63 -8.98 -8.41
N SER A 363 8.87 -9.65 -7.27
CA SER A 363 9.85 -10.75 -7.20
C SER A 363 9.56 -11.89 -8.18
N ARG A 364 8.27 -12.19 -8.44
CA ARG A 364 7.85 -13.20 -9.42
C ARG A 364 8.07 -12.71 -10.85
N LEU A 365 7.73 -11.46 -11.14
CA LEU A 365 7.91 -10.87 -12.48
C LEU A 365 9.40 -10.79 -12.87
N VAL A 366 10.29 -10.46 -11.93
CA VAL A 366 11.75 -10.52 -12.14
C VAL A 366 12.20 -11.97 -12.38
N HIS A 367 11.73 -12.93 -11.58
CA HIS A 367 12.07 -14.34 -11.77
C HIS A 367 11.60 -14.88 -13.13
N GLU A 368 10.38 -14.53 -13.56
CA GLU A 368 9.88 -14.84 -14.91
C GLU A 368 10.69 -14.18 -16.02
N PHE A 369 11.05 -12.90 -15.86
CA PHE A 369 11.84 -12.18 -16.86
C PHE A 369 13.24 -12.80 -17.05
N LEU A 370 13.94 -13.07 -15.94
CA LEU A 370 15.25 -13.74 -15.97
C LEU A 370 15.12 -15.22 -16.38
N GLY A 371 13.99 -15.87 -16.11
CA GLY A 371 13.71 -17.25 -16.52
C GLY A 371 13.38 -17.43 -18.01
N ARG A 372 12.99 -16.37 -18.72
CA ARG A 372 12.69 -16.43 -20.15
C ARG A 372 13.97 -16.55 -20.98
N SER A 373 13.98 -17.50 -21.91
CA SER A 373 14.98 -17.54 -22.99
C SER A 373 14.85 -16.28 -23.86
N LEU A 374 15.98 -15.72 -24.30
CA LEU A 374 16.04 -14.50 -25.12
C LEU A 374 15.16 -14.61 -26.38
N MET A 375 15.06 -15.82 -26.95
CA MET A 375 14.20 -16.12 -28.10
C MET A 375 12.72 -15.80 -27.85
N THR A 376 12.22 -16.03 -26.63
CA THR A 376 10.81 -15.76 -26.28
C THR A 376 10.55 -14.27 -26.11
N LEU A 377 11.55 -13.49 -25.70
CA LEU A 377 11.42 -12.04 -25.56
C LEU A 377 11.43 -11.33 -26.93
N LEU A 378 12.27 -11.81 -27.87
CA LEU A 378 12.39 -11.29 -29.22
C LEU A 378 11.22 -11.69 -30.14
N ALA A 379 10.60 -12.84 -29.91
CA ALA A 379 9.46 -13.32 -30.69
C ALA A 379 8.11 -12.66 -30.35
N ALA A 380 8.04 -11.81 -29.32
CA ALA A 380 6.78 -11.20 -28.87
C ALA A 380 6.48 -9.88 -29.60
N PRO A 381 5.54 -9.83 -30.57
CA PRO A 381 5.20 -8.59 -31.27
C PRO A 381 4.74 -7.51 -30.29
N PRO A 382 4.90 -6.21 -30.62
CA PRO A 382 4.34 -5.14 -29.81
C PRO A 382 2.82 -5.34 -29.69
N PRO A 383 2.22 -5.15 -28.49
CA PRO A 383 0.76 -5.17 -28.39
C PRO A 383 0.18 -4.05 -29.26
N PRO A 384 -0.91 -4.30 -30.02
CA PRO A 384 -1.50 -3.27 -30.85
C PRO A 384 -1.95 -2.09 -29.98
N LEU A 385 -1.69 -0.88 -30.47
CA LEU A 385 -2.24 0.35 -29.89
C LEU A 385 -3.76 0.31 -30.05
N SER A 386 -4.48 -0.04 -28.98
CA SER A 386 -5.93 -0.08 -28.97
C SER A 386 -6.50 1.34 -29.05
N VAL A 387 -6.79 1.77 -30.27
CA VAL A 387 -7.64 2.94 -30.54
C VAL A 387 -9.02 2.68 -29.94
N ALA A 388 -9.63 3.71 -29.36
CA ALA A 388 -10.92 3.60 -28.66
C ALA A 388 -12.03 3.05 -29.57
N SER A 389 -12.77 2.06 -29.08
CA SER A 389 -13.96 1.52 -29.74
C SER A 389 -15.24 2.06 -29.10
N ASN A 390 -15.97 2.90 -29.84
CA ASN A 390 -17.41 3.14 -29.76
C ASN A 390 -17.78 4.05 -30.94
N ALA A 391 -18.83 3.82 -31.73
CA ALA A 391 -19.64 2.62 -31.92
C ALA A 391 -20.19 2.66 -33.38
N ALA A 392 -20.70 1.53 -33.89
CA ALA A 392 -21.11 1.42 -35.29
C ALA A 392 -22.45 2.13 -35.60
N SER A 393 -22.57 2.68 -36.82
CA SER A 393 -23.86 2.80 -37.51
C SER A 393 -23.72 2.86 -39.04
N VAL A 394 -24.12 1.76 -39.69
CA VAL A 394 -24.86 1.71 -40.97
C VAL A 394 -24.21 2.34 -42.23
N LEU A 395 -23.76 1.48 -43.15
CA LEU A 395 -23.67 1.73 -44.60
C LEU A 395 -25.07 1.63 -45.24
N PRO A 396 -25.38 2.35 -46.34
CA PRO A 396 -24.99 1.84 -47.67
C PRO A 396 -24.55 2.88 -48.74
N LEU A 397 -23.63 2.43 -49.60
CA LEU A 397 -23.55 2.64 -51.06
C LEU A 397 -23.91 4.00 -51.70
N SER A 398 -22.96 4.57 -52.45
CA SER A 398 -23.09 4.79 -53.91
C SER A 398 -21.76 5.25 -54.55
N LEU A 399 -21.66 5.11 -55.88
CA LEU A 399 -20.56 5.58 -56.73
C LEU A 399 -20.53 7.13 -56.77
N ASP A 400 -19.45 7.85 -57.12
CA ASP A 400 -18.83 7.81 -58.47
C ASP A 400 -17.52 8.61 -58.62
N SER A 401 -16.99 8.54 -59.85
CA SER A 401 -15.74 9.08 -60.43
C SER A 401 -15.28 10.55 -60.20
N ASN A 402 -14.00 10.78 -60.57
CA ASN A 402 -13.40 12.03 -61.12
C ASN A 402 -13.13 13.24 -60.17
N SER A 403 -12.21 14.19 -60.47
CA SER A 403 -10.82 14.18 -61.01
C SER A 403 -10.24 15.63 -61.02
N VAL A 404 -8.93 15.79 -61.31
CA VAL A 404 -8.25 17.01 -61.85
C VAL A 404 -7.69 18.13 -60.92
N SER A 405 -6.44 18.52 -61.28
CA SER A 405 -5.68 19.81 -61.16
C SER A 405 -5.07 20.38 -59.86
N SER A 406 -3.72 20.43 -59.91
CA SER A 406 -2.73 21.40 -59.38
C SER A 406 -2.97 22.88 -59.88
N PRO A 407 -2.13 23.93 -59.63
CA PRO A 407 -0.70 23.93 -59.24
C PRO A 407 -0.17 25.01 -58.23
N VAL A 408 1.14 24.91 -57.99
CA VAL A 408 2.14 25.78 -57.30
C VAL A 408 2.42 27.04 -58.18
N PRO A 409 2.82 28.28 -57.72
CA PRO A 409 4.04 28.59 -56.92
C PRO A 409 3.94 29.89 -56.02
N GLU A 410 4.97 30.61 -55.48
CA GLU A 410 6.44 30.50 -55.34
C GLU A 410 7.02 31.39 -54.18
N LEU A 411 8.35 31.27 -53.92
CA LEU A 411 9.34 32.28 -53.44
C LEU A 411 9.35 32.88 -52.00
N SER A 412 10.58 33.25 -51.59
CA SER A 412 11.01 33.89 -50.32
C SER A 412 11.75 35.22 -50.62
N PRO A 413 12.15 36.06 -49.63
CA PRO A 413 13.51 35.92 -49.04
C PRO A 413 13.76 36.50 -47.61
N SER A 414 14.95 36.18 -47.05
CA SER A 414 15.95 37.01 -46.31
C SER A 414 15.59 38.20 -45.38
N ILE A 415 16.36 38.62 -44.35
CA ILE A 415 17.59 38.19 -43.62
C ILE A 415 17.73 39.10 -42.35
N PHE A 416 18.32 38.68 -41.22
CA PHE A 416 19.39 39.43 -40.46
C PHE A 416 19.90 38.70 -39.19
N PHE A 417 21.18 38.93 -38.86
CA PHE A 417 21.96 38.37 -37.73
C PHE A 417 22.30 39.46 -36.70
N GLN A 418 22.51 39.09 -35.42
CA GLN A 418 23.46 39.78 -34.52
C GLN A 418 23.97 38.86 -33.39
N ASN A 419 25.09 39.25 -32.77
CA ASN A 419 26.02 38.36 -32.04
C ASN A 419 25.88 38.34 -30.50
N SER A 420 26.52 37.33 -29.91
CA SER A 420 26.77 37.03 -28.48
C SER A 420 27.39 38.20 -27.66
N PRO A 421 27.40 38.13 -26.31
CA PRO A 421 28.47 37.37 -25.64
C PRO A 421 28.08 36.61 -24.35
N THR A 422 29.03 35.76 -23.93
CA THR A 422 29.06 34.92 -22.73
C THR A 422 29.05 35.68 -21.39
N LYS A 423 28.41 35.09 -20.36
CA LYS A 423 28.78 35.29 -18.94
C LYS A 423 28.70 33.97 -18.17
N PHE A 424 29.82 33.59 -17.54
CA PHE A 424 29.88 32.58 -16.49
C PHE A 424 29.33 33.16 -15.19
N PHE A 425 28.69 32.33 -14.37
CA PHE A 425 28.52 32.55 -12.93
C PHE A 425 28.83 31.26 -12.17
N PRO A 426 29.41 31.33 -10.95
CA PRO A 426 29.95 30.17 -10.25
C PRO A 426 28.88 29.32 -9.57
N VAL A 427 29.13 28.02 -9.47
CA VAL A 427 28.36 27.09 -8.63
C VAL A 427 28.83 27.23 -7.19
N SER A 428 27.98 27.79 -6.32
CA SER A 428 28.20 27.74 -4.88
C SER A 428 27.90 26.34 -4.36
N THR A 429 28.91 25.66 -3.81
CA THR A 429 28.74 24.39 -3.10
C THR A 429 27.96 24.60 -1.79
N PRO A 430 26.86 23.88 -1.51
CA PRO A 430 26.29 23.85 -0.18
C PRO A 430 27.24 23.09 0.77
N ALA A 431 27.43 23.63 1.98
CA ALA A 431 28.17 22.97 3.05
C ALA A 431 27.41 21.71 3.54
N PRO A 432 28.10 20.70 4.11
CA PRO A 432 27.44 19.51 4.64
C PRO A 432 26.51 19.85 5.81
N PRO A 433 25.37 19.16 5.96
CA PRO A 433 24.47 19.37 7.10
C PRO A 433 25.15 18.94 8.40
N SER A 434 24.97 19.76 9.44
CA SER A 434 25.38 19.40 10.81
C SER A 434 24.49 18.28 11.37
N PRO A 435 25.02 17.40 12.25
CA PRO A 435 24.20 16.37 12.90
C PRO A 435 23.12 17.01 13.81
N PRO A 436 22.01 16.30 14.08
CA PRO A 436 20.97 16.79 14.99
C PRO A 436 21.51 16.96 16.41
N ILE A 437 21.18 18.10 17.03
CA ILE A 437 21.59 18.42 18.40
C ILE A 437 20.68 17.66 19.37
N ILE A 438 21.25 16.71 20.11
CA ILE A 438 20.59 16.07 21.25
C ILE A 438 20.69 17.01 22.46
N VAL A 439 19.56 17.61 22.86
CA VAL A 439 19.47 18.38 24.11
C VAL A 439 18.85 17.48 25.17
N SER A 440 19.67 16.99 26.10
CA SER A 440 19.21 16.30 27.32
C SER A 440 19.27 17.28 28.49
N ALA A 441 18.14 17.54 29.13
CA ALA A 441 18.07 18.37 30.34
C ALA A 441 18.45 17.56 31.59
N ALA A 442 19.21 18.17 32.49
CA ALA A 442 19.65 17.56 33.74
C ALA A 442 18.52 17.47 34.79
N PRO A 443 18.58 16.52 35.76
CA PRO A 443 17.49 16.27 36.69
C PRO A 443 17.43 17.28 37.86
N PRO A 444 16.23 17.63 38.37
CA PRO A 444 16.07 18.36 39.63
C PRO A 444 16.16 17.42 40.86
N PRO A 445 16.41 17.98 42.07
CA PRO A 445 16.71 17.20 43.28
C PRO A 445 15.48 16.64 44.01
N SER A 446 15.74 15.70 44.92
CA SER A 446 14.77 14.95 45.72
C SER A 446 14.26 15.66 46.98
N SER A 447 12.97 15.50 47.30
CA SER A 447 12.45 15.65 48.68
C SER A 447 11.07 14.98 48.94
N THR A 448 11.12 13.93 49.76
CA THR A 448 10.20 13.62 50.91
C THR A 448 8.66 13.61 50.79
N SER A 449 8.11 12.39 50.74
CA SER A 449 7.14 11.79 51.69
C SER A 449 5.86 12.51 52.21
N SER A 450 4.69 11.91 51.93
CA SER A 450 3.65 11.49 52.91
C SER A 450 2.48 10.79 52.18
N SER A 451 2.39 9.46 52.16
CA SER A 451 1.66 8.59 53.11
C SER A 451 0.11 8.67 53.08
N LEU A 452 -0.50 7.62 52.49
CA LEU A 452 -1.74 6.93 52.90
C LEU A 452 -3.07 7.71 53.01
N VAL A 453 -4.10 7.24 52.28
CA VAL A 453 -5.27 6.52 52.84
C VAL A 453 -6.17 5.98 51.71
N ALA A 454 -6.70 4.77 51.90
CA ALA A 454 -7.77 4.14 51.12
C ALA A 454 -8.38 3.00 51.97
N PRO A 455 -9.53 2.40 51.63
CA PRO A 455 -10.68 2.89 50.85
C PRO A 455 -12.01 2.76 51.64
N ALA A 456 -13.14 3.20 51.07
CA ALA A 456 -14.48 2.84 51.56
C ALA A 456 -15.31 2.19 50.44
N LYS A 457 -15.94 1.05 50.75
CA LYS A 457 -16.88 0.33 49.88
C LYS A 457 -18.28 0.90 50.04
N PHE A 458 -19.09 0.85 48.99
CA PHE A 458 -20.54 0.65 49.12
C PHE A 458 -21.04 -0.30 48.01
N VAL A 459 -22.13 -1.00 48.30
CA VAL A 459 -22.78 -2.03 47.47
C VAL A 459 -24.29 -1.67 47.39
N ASP A 460 -25.05 -2.42 46.59
CA ASP A 460 -26.51 -2.41 46.44
C ASP A 460 -27.05 -1.29 45.51
N GLU A 461 -28.12 -1.46 44.73
CA GLU A 461 -28.78 -2.66 44.16
C GLU A 461 -29.56 -2.22 42.88
N LEU A 462 -30.05 -3.16 42.08
CA LEU A 462 -30.91 -2.88 40.90
C LEU A 462 -32.36 -2.53 41.32
N PRO A 463 -33.11 -1.86 40.44
CA PRO A 463 -34.32 -2.55 39.94
C PRO A 463 -34.46 -2.53 38.42
N SER A 464 -35.22 -3.50 37.92
CA SER A 464 -35.60 -3.70 36.52
C SER A 464 -36.94 -3.04 36.17
N ASP A 465 -37.19 -2.96 34.86
CA ASP A 465 -38.49 -2.79 34.19
C ASP A 465 -39.19 -1.42 34.29
N ILE A 466 -39.30 -0.77 33.13
CA ILE A 466 -40.55 -0.24 32.55
C ILE A 466 -40.37 -0.25 31.02
N PHE A 467 -41.23 -0.99 30.33
CA PHE A 467 -41.45 -0.94 28.89
C PHE A 467 -42.83 -0.33 28.65
N GLU A 468 -42.96 0.64 27.74
CA GLU A 468 -44.12 0.71 26.82
C GLU A 468 -43.68 1.29 25.46
N PRO A 469 -44.28 0.84 24.34
CA PRO A 469 -43.92 1.26 22.98
C PRO A 469 -44.83 2.38 22.45
N VAL A 470 -44.38 3.08 21.40
CA VAL A 470 -45.24 3.97 20.60
C VAL A 470 -45.34 3.42 19.18
N ASP A 471 -46.52 2.93 18.82
CA ASP A 471 -46.89 2.52 17.46
C ASP A 471 -47.23 3.73 16.58
N GLY A 472 -47.08 3.58 15.26
CA GLY A 472 -47.53 4.63 14.33
C GLY A 472 -47.12 4.50 12.87
N TYR A 473 -47.51 3.42 12.16
CA TYR A 473 -47.58 3.45 10.69
C TYR A 473 -48.63 2.48 10.13
N VAL A 474 -49.63 3.01 9.44
CA VAL A 474 -50.52 2.26 8.54
C VAL A 474 -50.73 3.05 7.25
N SER A 475 -50.41 2.43 6.12
CA SER A 475 -51.10 2.67 4.84
C SER A 475 -50.96 1.44 3.96
N GLU A 476 -52.07 0.85 3.55
CA GLU A 476 -52.14 -0.38 2.77
C GLU A 476 -51.88 -0.17 1.25
N ALA A 477 -51.80 -1.31 0.56
CA ALA A 477 -52.13 -1.58 -0.86
C ALA A 477 -50.95 -2.12 -1.69
N SER A 478 -51.11 -3.15 -2.53
CA SER A 478 -52.21 -4.12 -2.68
C SER A 478 -51.72 -5.36 -3.46
N SER A 479 -52.57 -6.38 -3.59
CA SER A 479 -52.20 -7.74 -3.98
C SER A 479 -52.14 -7.97 -5.51
N ARG A 480 -51.23 -8.87 -5.94
CA ARG A 480 -51.41 -9.70 -7.16
C ARG A 480 -50.91 -11.13 -6.92
N ARG A 481 -51.77 -12.12 -7.16
CA ARG A 481 -51.42 -13.55 -7.29
C ARG A 481 -51.06 -13.82 -8.74
N HIS A 482 -50.01 -14.59 -9.03
CA HIS A 482 -49.82 -15.23 -10.35
C HIS A 482 -49.11 -16.60 -10.25
N ASP A 483 -49.35 -17.38 -11.29
CA ASP A 483 -49.19 -18.83 -11.51
C ASP A 483 -47.84 -19.48 -11.10
N PRO A 484 -47.83 -20.69 -10.51
CA PRO A 484 -46.60 -21.41 -10.18
C PRO A 484 -46.12 -22.37 -11.29
N ASN A 485 -45.75 -21.89 -12.48
CA ASN A 485 -44.83 -22.61 -13.38
C ASN A 485 -44.17 -21.70 -14.44
N LEU A 486 -42.90 -22.05 -14.76
CA LEU A 486 -42.02 -21.48 -15.80
C LEU A 486 -41.36 -20.10 -15.57
N VAL A 487 -40.22 -19.95 -16.25
CA VAL A 487 -39.28 -18.81 -16.35
C VAL A 487 -38.30 -18.62 -15.18
N HIS A 488 -37.02 -18.53 -15.56
CA HIS A 488 -35.87 -18.32 -14.67
C HIS A 488 -35.74 -16.85 -14.26
N ASP A 489 -36.31 -16.46 -13.12
CA ASP A 489 -35.95 -15.20 -12.47
C ASP A 489 -35.23 -15.41 -11.14
N ARG A 490 -34.06 -14.77 -11.01
CA ARG A 490 -33.39 -14.64 -9.72
C ARG A 490 -34.03 -13.43 -9.04
N PRO A 491 -34.65 -13.56 -7.85
CA PRO A 491 -35.18 -12.39 -7.16
C PRO A 491 -34.06 -11.35 -6.98
N HIS A 492 -34.38 -10.08 -7.19
CA HIS A 492 -33.45 -8.96 -6.97
C HIS A 492 -33.16 -8.81 -5.47
N LEU A 493 -32.28 -9.68 -4.95
CA LEU A 493 -31.84 -9.67 -3.57
C LEU A 493 -31.23 -8.30 -3.22
N SER A 494 -31.71 -7.69 -2.14
CA SER A 494 -31.13 -6.50 -1.51
C SER A 494 -29.68 -6.73 -1.08
N ARG A 495 -28.97 -5.66 -0.70
CA ARG A 495 -27.57 -5.75 -0.24
C ARG A 495 -27.42 -6.69 0.96
N ALA A 496 -28.36 -6.65 1.91
CA ALA A 496 -28.40 -7.54 3.07
C ALA A 496 -28.64 -9.01 2.67
N GLU A 497 -29.64 -9.29 1.83
CA GLU A 497 -29.95 -10.64 1.36
C GLU A 497 -28.80 -11.26 0.55
N LYS A 498 -28.08 -10.46 -0.24
CA LYS A 498 -26.84 -10.87 -0.93
C LYS A 498 -25.72 -11.25 0.04
N MET A 499 -25.57 -10.54 1.17
CA MET A 499 -24.59 -10.89 2.21
C MET A 499 -24.97 -12.18 2.94
N ILE A 500 -26.26 -12.36 3.27
CA ILE A 500 -26.79 -13.59 3.87
C ILE A 500 -26.55 -14.80 2.96
N TYR A 501 -26.90 -14.67 1.68
CA TYR A 501 -26.66 -15.72 0.68
C TYR A 501 -25.17 -16.08 0.54
N LYS A 502 -24.28 -15.06 0.47
CA LYS A 502 -22.83 -15.27 0.42
C LYS A 502 -22.31 -16.00 1.67
N PHE A 503 -22.76 -15.62 2.86
CA PHE A 503 -22.35 -16.24 4.13
C PHE A 503 -22.81 -17.70 4.23
N ILE A 504 -24.06 -18.00 3.84
CA ILE A 504 -24.60 -19.37 3.80
C ILE A 504 -23.82 -20.23 2.80
N ARG A 505 -23.58 -19.71 1.58
CA ARG A 505 -22.79 -20.43 0.57
C ARG A 505 -21.39 -20.74 1.06
N HIS A 506 -20.68 -19.75 1.61
CA HIS A 506 -19.34 -19.95 2.17
C HIS A 506 -19.36 -20.95 3.35
N SER A 507 -20.40 -20.94 4.18
CA SER A 507 -20.55 -21.91 5.28
C SER A 507 -20.74 -23.34 4.77
N VAL A 508 -21.57 -23.53 3.73
CA VAL A 508 -21.72 -24.85 3.06
C VAL A 508 -20.39 -25.30 2.45
N ASP A 509 -19.69 -24.40 1.76
CA ASP A 509 -18.44 -24.74 1.09
C ASP A 509 -17.27 -25.01 2.07
N LYS A 510 -17.26 -24.36 3.25
CA LYS A 510 -16.23 -24.49 4.29
C LYS A 510 -16.42 -25.69 5.22
N TYR A 511 -17.65 -25.99 5.62
CA TYR A 511 -17.91 -26.97 6.70
C TYR A 511 -18.34 -28.36 6.20
N GLU A 512 -18.68 -28.53 4.92
CA GLU A 512 -19.28 -29.76 4.39
C GLU A 512 -18.63 -30.17 3.05
N THR A 513 -17.38 -30.67 3.12
CA THR A 513 -16.57 -30.99 1.94
C THR A 513 -17.09 -32.20 1.14
N THR A 514 -17.80 -33.12 1.79
CA THR A 514 -18.28 -34.40 1.23
C THR A 514 -19.56 -34.29 0.39
N LEU A 515 -20.23 -33.14 0.38
CA LEU A 515 -21.50 -32.95 -0.33
C LEU A 515 -21.33 -32.73 -1.84
N SER A 516 -22.16 -33.41 -2.65
CA SER A 516 -22.25 -33.16 -4.09
C SER A 516 -22.76 -31.74 -4.41
N THR A 517 -22.43 -31.24 -5.60
CA THR A 517 -22.90 -29.94 -6.12
C THR A 517 -24.43 -29.80 -6.08
N LYS A 518 -25.20 -30.89 -6.25
CA LYS A 518 -26.66 -30.90 -6.17
C LYS A 518 -27.16 -30.74 -4.72
N GLN A 519 -26.55 -31.45 -3.76
CA GLN A 519 -26.84 -31.29 -2.33
C GLN A 519 -26.48 -29.88 -1.84
N ARG A 520 -25.28 -29.37 -2.17
CA ARG A 520 -24.84 -28.01 -1.81
C ARG A 520 -25.82 -26.93 -2.28
N LYS A 521 -26.21 -26.96 -3.56
CA LYS A 521 -27.21 -26.02 -4.12
C LYS A 521 -28.56 -26.13 -3.39
N SER A 522 -29.02 -27.33 -3.05
CA SER A 522 -30.25 -27.55 -2.30
C SER A 522 -30.20 -26.99 -0.86
N ILE A 523 -29.08 -27.20 -0.15
CA ILE A 523 -28.87 -26.70 1.22
C ILE A 523 -28.78 -25.17 1.22
N VAL A 524 -27.99 -24.57 0.31
CA VAL A 524 -27.90 -23.11 0.18
C VAL A 524 -29.28 -22.51 -0.09
N ARG A 525 -30.10 -23.10 -0.98
CA ARG A 525 -31.46 -22.63 -1.26
C ARG A 525 -32.37 -22.70 -0.03
N ARG A 526 -32.43 -23.85 0.66
CA ARG A 526 -33.28 -24.06 1.85
C ARG A 526 -32.86 -23.20 3.04
N ALA A 527 -31.56 -23.10 3.30
CA ALA A 527 -31.03 -22.25 4.34
C ALA A 527 -31.32 -20.78 4.04
N THR A 528 -31.03 -20.30 2.83
CA THR A 528 -31.32 -18.90 2.46
C THR A 528 -32.81 -18.59 2.59
N ALA A 529 -33.71 -19.44 2.08
CA ALA A 529 -35.14 -19.21 2.19
C ALA A 529 -35.63 -19.10 3.64
N ARG A 530 -35.20 -20.00 4.54
CA ARG A 530 -35.61 -19.97 5.96
C ARG A 530 -35.01 -18.79 6.72
N VAL A 531 -33.74 -18.47 6.47
CA VAL A 531 -33.00 -17.38 7.10
C VAL A 531 -33.59 -16.02 6.66
N LEU A 532 -33.97 -15.88 5.39
CA LEU A 532 -34.67 -14.67 4.89
C LEU A 532 -36.12 -14.55 5.36
N ALA A 533 -36.84 -15.66 5.55
CA ALA A 533 -38.18 -15.62 6.16
C ALA A 533 -38.11 -15.11 7.61
N GLU A 534 -37.26 -15.70 8.45
CA GLU A 534 -37.05 -15.25 9.83
C GLU A 534 -36.53 -13.81 9.92
N TRP A 535 -35.75 -13.35 8.93
CA TRP A 535 -35.30 -11.96 8.85
C TRP A 535 -36.45 -10.99 8.57
N ARG A 536 -37.32 -11.31 7.59
CA ARG A 536 -38.45 -10.47 7.20
C ARG A 536 -39.51 -10.36 8.30
N GLU A 537 -39.62 -11.36 9.18
CA GLU A 537 -40.48 -11.32 10.37
C GLU A 537 -39.90 -10.50 11.53
N LYS A 538 -38.58 -10.29 11.60
CA LYS A 538 -37.89 -9.73 12.79
C LYS A 538 -37.15 -8.40 12.57
N GLY A 539 -37.27 -7.81 11.39
CA GLY A 539 -37.13 -6.37 11.16
C GLY A 539 -35.91 -5.63 11.78
N SER A 540 -34.68 -5.97 11.39
CA SER A 540 -33.54 -5.03 11.51
C SER A 540 -32.40 -5.38 10.51
N PRO A 541 -31.85 -4.40 9.76
CA PRO A 541 -30.71 -4.63 8.87
C PRO A 541 -29.37 -4.90 9.59
N ASP A 542 -29.10 -4.19 10.68
CA ASP A 542 -27.73 -4.07 11.22
C ASP A 542 -27.31 -5.23 12.13
N GLU A 543 -28.26 -5.93 12.74
CA GLU A 543 -27.96 -7.03 13.67
C GLU A 543 -27.55 -8.35 13.01
N TYR A 544 -27.76 -8.51 11.69
CA TYR A 544 -27.96 -9.86 11.12
C TYR A 544 -26.72 -10.77 11.16
N LEU A 545 -25.52 -10.20 11.16
CA LEU A 545 -24.25 -10.93 11.17
C LEU A 545 -23.48 -10.78 12.49
N ASN A 546 -24.18 -10.53 13.60
CA ASN A 546 -23.61 -10.67 14.94
C ASN A 546 -23.16 -12.12 15.23
N LYS A 547 -22.28 -12.30 16.23
CA LYS A 547 -21.62 -13.59 16.52
C LYS A 547 -22.64 -14.71 16.81
N GLY A 548 -23.74 -14.40 17.51
CA GLY A 548 -24.81 -15.35 17.84
C GLY A 548 -25.62 -15.82 16.63
N ARG A 549 -26.05 -14.89 15.75
CA ARG A 549 -26.82 -15.25 14.54
C ARG A 549 -25.97 -16.03 13.53
N LYS A 550 -24.68 -15.70 13.37
CA LYS A 550 -23.73 -16.51 12.57
C LYS A 550 -23.66 -17.96 13.03
N VAL A 551 -23.56 -18.22 14.34
CA VAL A 551 -23.54 -19.59 14.90
C VAL A 551 -24.85 -20.33 14.63
N ARG A 552 -26.02 -19.65 14.77
CA ARG A 552 -27.32 -20.25 14.40
C ARG A 552 -27.38 -20.65 12.93
N ILE A 553 -26.89 -19.81 12.01
CA ILE A 553 -26.86 -20.10 10.57
C ILE A 553 -25.93 -21.30 10.28
N ILE A 554 -24.74 -21.37 10.88
CA ILE A 554 -23.83 -22.51 10.74
C ILE A 554 -24.46 -23.81 11.25
N ASN A 555 -25.15 -23.77 12.40
CA ASN A 555 -25.86 -24.93 12.94
C ASN A 555 -27.04 -25.37 12.06
N LEU A 556 -27.76 -24.41 11.43
CA LEU A 556 -28.80 -24.71 10.44
C LEU A 556 -28.22 -25.37 9.18
N VAL A 557 -27.08 -24.89 8.69
CA VAL A 557 -26.36 -25.51 7.56
C VAL A 557 -25.94 -26.94 7.88
N LYS A 558 -25.30 -27.18 9.04
CA LYS A 558 -24.94 -28.53 9.50
C LYS A 558 -26.15 -29.46 9.65
N LYS A 559 -27.28 -28.95 10.18
CA LYS A 559 -28.54 -29.71 10.26
C LYS A 559 -29.05 -30.13 8.88
N TYR A 560 -29.03 -29.23 7.90
CA TYR A 560 -29.45 -29.52 6.54
C TYR A 560 -28.46 -30.41 5.76
N ALA A 561 -27.17 -30.34 6.06
CA ALA A 561 -26.17 -31.26 5.55
C ALA A 561 -26.41 -32.68 6.04
N LYS A 562 -26.57 -32.87 7.37
CA LYS A 562 -26.89 -34.17 7.99
C LYS A 562 -28.21 -34.77 7.48
N GLN A 563 -29.20 -33.94 7.16
CA GLN A 563 -30.45 -34.38 6.52
C GLN A 563 -30.31 -34.73 5.03
N SER A 564 -29.26 -34.25 4.35
CA SER A 564 -29.01 -34.47 2.92
C SER A 564 -27.96 -35.53 2.63
N SER A 565 -27.23 -36.01 3.63
CA SER A 565 -26.31 -37.16 3.52
C SER A 565 -27.01 -38.52 3.61
N GLY A 566 -28.29 -38.57 4.01
CA GLY A 566 -29.03 -39.82 4.24
C GLY A 566 -28.58 -40.55 5.51
N PRO A 567 -29.27 -41.63 5.92
CA PRO A 567 -28.67 -42.61 6.82
C PRO A 567 -27.55 -43.32 6.06
N THR A 568 -26.38 -43.42 6.65
CA THR A 568 -25.33 -44.32 6.17
C THR A 568 -25.77 -45.75 6.44
N GLY A 569 -26.21 -46.44 5.39
CA GLY A 569 -26.45 -47.87 5.30
C GLY A 569 -25.85 -48.37 4.00
#